data_AF-R4LST6-F1
#
_entry.id   AF-R4LST6-F1
#
_cell.length_a   1.000
_cell.length_b   1.000
_cell.length_c   1.000
_cell.angle_alpha   90.00
_cell.angle_beta   90.00
_cell.angle_gamma   90.00
#
_symmetry.space_group_name_H-M   'P 1'
#
loop_
_entity.id
_entity.type
_entity.pdbx_description
1 polymer ?
#
loop_
_entity_poly.entity_id
_entity_poly.type
_entity_poly.pdbx_seq_one_letter_code
_entity_poly.pdbx_strand_id
1 'polypeptide(L)'
;MDDLDQALAAVGPRLRMLRSRRELTLAELSTRTGISMSTLSRLESGARRPTLELLLPLARAYGVTLDEMVGAPPTGDPRVHLRPATMHGMTVLPLTRRPGGIQAFKMIILPGRHGDPQPQGHEGYDWIYVLNGRLRLILGTHDMVLTPGEAAEFDTRTPHWFGAAGAEPVEILSLFGTQGERAHLRVRPRETREPTEAGEPSEARQPSEAREPSDARQPSEASTARDSLGARKASEA
;
A
#
# COMPACT_ATOMS: atom_id res chain seq x y z
N MET A 1 11.83 -25.33 9.97
CA MET A 1 12.40 -24.29 10.84
C MET A 1 11.21 -23.57 11.44
N ASP A 2 11.17 -23.40 12.76
CA ASP A 2 10.02 -22.78 13.43
C ASP A 2 9.86 -21.33 12.93
N ASP A 3 8.63 -20.84 12.76
CA ASP A 3 8.33 -19.49 12.23
C ASP A 3 8.99 -18.41 13.10
N LEU A 4 9.05 -18.67 14.41
CA LEU A 4 9.77 -17.86 15.38
C LEU A 4 11.28 -17.82 15.13
N ASP A 5 11.92 -18.95 14.82
CA ASP A 5 13.37 -18.97 14.56
C ASP A 5 13.71 -18.27 13.24
N GLN A 6 12.83 -18.34 12.23
CA GLN A 6 12.99 -17.61 10.99
C GLN A 6 12.86 -16.09 11.19
N ALA A 7 11.87 -15.66 11.99
CA ALA A 7 11.72 -14.26 12.37
C ALA A 7 12.95 -13.76 13.17
N LEU A 8 13.42 -14.53 14.15
CA LEU A 8 14.60 -14.19 14.95
C LEU A 8 15.89 -14.10 14.11
N ALA A 9 16.05 -14.98 13.11
CA ALA A 9 17.20 -14.94 12.20
C ALA A 9 17.20 -13.70 11.29
N ALA A 10 16.01 -13.19 10.93
CA ALA A 10 15.87 -12.00 10.08
C ALA A 10 16.21 -10.68 10.81
N VAL A 11 16.19 -10.66 12.14
CA VAL A 11 16.40 -9.43 12.95
C VAL A 11 17.79 -8.83 12.72
N GLY A 12 18.86 -9.63 12.75
CA GLY A 12 20.23 -9.14 12.62
C GLY A 12 20.50 -8.38 11.31
N PRO A 13 20.24 -9.00 10.14
CA PRO A 13 20.34 -8.33 8.84
C PRO A 13 19.51 -7.05 8.75
N ARG A 14 18.34 -7.04 9.39
CA ARG A 14 17.41 -5.90 9.39
C ARG A 14 17.91 -4.74 10.24
N LEU A 15 18.47 -5.02 11.41
CA LEU A 15 19.15 -4.03 12.25
C LEU A 15 20.32 -3.39 11.49
N ARG A 16 21.13 -4.20 10.81
CA ARG A 16 22.24 -3.70 9.99
C ARG A 16 21.74 -2.78 8.88
N MET A 17 20.68 -3.17 8.17
CA MET A 17 20.06 -2.35 7.15
C MET A 17 19.54 -1.01 7.71
N LEU A 18 18.83 -1.02 8.84
CA LEU A 18 18.33 0.19 9.50
C LEU A 18 19.46 1.13 9.93
N ARG A 19 20.56 0.57 10.42
CA ARG A 19 21.76 1.34 10.78
C ARG A 19 22.39 1.97 9.54
N SER A 20 22.63 1.18 8.50
CA SER A 20 23.25 1.65 7.25
C SER A 20 22.42 2.70 6.52
N ARG A 21 21.08 2.56 6.49
CA ARG A 21 20.19 3.58 5.89
C ARG A 21 20.23 4.94 6.59
N ARG A 22 20.69 4.97 7.83
CA ARG A 22 20.88 6.20 8.61
C ARG A 22 22.34 6.63 8.68
N GLU A 23 23.21 5.97 7.94
CA GLU A 23 24.64 6.27 7.89
C GLU A 23 25.32 6.23 9.27
N LEU A 24 24.77 5.45 10.22
CA LEU A 24 25.30 5.34 11.57
C LEU A 24 26.40 4.28 11.62
N THR A 25 27.49 4.60 12.30
CA THR A 25 28.48 3.61 12.73
C THR A 25 28.00 2.83 13.95
N LEU A 26 28.60 1.67 14.21
CA LEU A 26 28.34 0.94 15.45
C LEU A 26 28.75 1.74 16.69
N ALA A 27 29.78 2.60 16.58
CA ALA A 27 30.25 3.46 17.66
C ALA A 27 29.20 4.52 18.03
N GLU A 28 28.66 5.23 17.04
CA GLU A 28 27.62 6.23 17.29
C GLU A 28 26.35 5.60 17.85
N LEU A 29 25.95 4.44 17.32
CA LEU A 29 24.80 3.71 17.83
C LEU A 29 25.02 3.25 19.28
N SER A 30 26.23 2.81 19.61
CA SER A 30 26.62 2.43 20.97
C SER A 30 26.45 3.60 21.93
N THR A 31 26.94 4.78 21.56
CA THR A 31 26.79 6.00 22.37
C THR A 31 25.33 6.38 22.57
N ARG A 32 24.50 6.25 21.52
CA ARG A 32 23.07 6.64 21.56
C ARG A 32 22.18 5.68 22.35
N THR A 33 22.53 4.40 22.38
CA THR A 33 21.68 3.34 22.97
C THR A 33 22.20 2.83 24.30
N GLY A 34 23.46 3.10 24.64
CA GLY A 34 24.14 2.49 25.79
C GLY A 34 24.53 1.02 25.57
N ILE A 35 24.25 0.45 24.39
CA ILE A 35 24.58 -0.94 24.06
C ILE A 35 25.99 -0.99 23.49
N SER A 36 26.87 -1.79 24.09
CA SER A 36 28.26 -1.91 23.61
C SER A 36 28.37 -2.28 22.13
N MET A 37 29.35 -1.71 21.43
CA MET A 37 29.66 -2.02 20.02
C MET A 37 29.77 -3.51 19.73
N SER A 38 30.39 -4.28 20.64
CA SER A 38 30.53 -5.74 20.47
C SER A 38 29.18 -6.46 20.52
N THR A 39 28.25 -5.98 21.35
CA THR A 39 26.89 -6.51 21.43
C THR A 39 26.08 -6.15 20.20
N LEU A 40 26.18 -4.89 19.73
CA LEU A 40 25.55 -4.45 18.48
C LEU A 40 26.05 -5.26 17.27
N SER A 41 27.37 -5.47 17.16
CA SER A 41 27.97 -6.27 16.09
C SER A 41 27.46 -7.72 16.09
N ARG A 42 27.39 -8.36 17.26
CA ARG A 42 26.86 -9.73 17.38
C ARG A 42 25.35 -9.81 17.15
N LEU A 43 24.59 -8.77 17.48
CA LEU A 43 23.17 -8.68 17.13
C LEU A 43 23.00 -8.62 15.61
N GLU A 44 23.73 -7.73 14.93
CA GLU A 44 23.65 -7.56 13.47
C GLU A 44 24.09 -8.81 12.68
N SER A 45 25.03 -9.58 13.22
CA SER A 45 25.48 -10.84 12.60
C SER A 45 24.62 -12.06 12.97
N GLY A 46 23.62 -11.90 13.86
CA GLY A 46 22.80 -13.01 14.37
C GLY A 46 23.51 -13.91 15.40
N ALA A 47 24.78 -13.62 15.75
CA ALA A 47 25.54 -14.35 16.76
C ALA A 47 25.03 -14.12 18.21
N ARG A 48 24.15 -13.12 18.40
CA ARG A 48 23.47 -12.88 19.67
C ARG A 48 21.96 -12.87 19.43
N ARG A 49 21.20 -13.67 20.19
CA ARG A 49 19.74 -13.63 20.15
C ARG A 49 19.22 -12.25 20.60
N PRO A 50 18.30 -11.63 19.84
CA PRO A 50 17.71 -10.36 20.22
C PRO A 50 16.77 -10.55 21.41
N THR A 51 16.89 -9.67 22.41
CA THR A 51 16.00 -9.59 23.57
C THR A 51 15.25 -8.27 23.54
N LEU A 52 14.08 -8.21 24.19
CA LEU A 52 13.29 -6.98 24.24
C LEU A 52 14.08 -5.81 24.85
N GLU A 53 14.90 -6.08 25.87
CA GLU A 53 15.80 -5.11 26.49
C GLU A 53 16.80 -4.48 25.51
N LEU A 54 17.28 -5.25 24.53
CA LEU A 54 18.18 -4.76 23.48
C LEU A 54 17.42 -4.06 22.35
N LEU A 55 16.24 -4.57 21.99
CA LEU A 55 15.44 -4.04 20.88
C LEU A 55 14.75 -2.71 21.20
N LEU A 56 14.29 -2.50 22.45
CA LEU A 56 13.57 -1.27 22.82
C LEU A 56 14.42 0.01 22.68
N PRO A 57 15.67 0.09 23.17
CA PRO A 57 16.54 1.23 22.93
C PRO A 57 16.86 1.43 21.45
N LEU A 58 17.06 0.34 20.70
CA LEU A 58 17.29 0.39 19.26
C LEU A 58 16.08 0.94 18.52
N ALA A 59 14.86 0.53 18.89
CA ALA A 59 13.63 1.02 18.27
C ALA A 59 13.47 2.53 18.42
N ARG A 60 13.78 3.06 19.62
CA ARG A 60 13.80 4.51 19.88
C ARG A 60 14.90 5.22 19.10
N ALA A 61 16.13 4.70 19.11
CA ALA A 61 17.26 5.28 18.38
C ALA A 61 17.00 5.29 16.86
N TYR A 62 16.27 4.30 16.37
CA TYR A 62 15.84 4.20 14.99
C TYR A 62 14.45 4.79 14.71
N GLY A 63 13.70 5.33 15.67
CA GLY A 63 12.34 5.80 15.41
C GLY A 63 11.46 4.84 14.59
N VAL A 64 11.59 3.53 14.80
CA VAL A 64 10.79 2.47 14.16
C VAL A 64 10.04 1.68 15.22
N THR A 65 9.00 0.95 14.81
CA THR A 65 8.30 0.04 15.72
C THR A 65 9.09 -1.25 15.94
N LEU A 66 8.75 -2.02 16.99
CA LEU A 66 9.32 -3.35 17.20
C LEU A 66 8.98 -4.29 16.05
N ASP A 67 7.73 -4.27 15.58
CA ASP A 67 7.25 -5.10 14.47
C ASP A 67 8.08 -4.86 13.19
N GLU A 68 8.37 -3.59 12.90
CA GLU A 68 9.24 -3.20 11.79
C GLU A 68 10.67 -3.67 11.96
N MET A 69 11.17 -3.79 13.18
CA MET A 69 12.52 -4.24 13.48
C MET A 69 12.67 -5.76 13.37
N VAL A 70 11.64 -6.50 13.78
CA VAL A 70 11.63 -7.97 13.72
C VAL A 70 11.08 -8.50 12.40
N GLY A 71 10.52 -7.62 11.55
CA GLY A 71 9.91 -8.02 10.28
C GLY A 71 8.74 -8.96 10.48
N ALA A 72 8.01 -8.82 11.60
CA ALA A 72 6.86 -9.66 11.89
C ALA A 72 5.86 -9.51 10.74
N PRO A 73 5.38 -10.62 10.15
CA PRO A 73 4.21 -10.53 9.28
C PRO A 73 3.07 -9.89 10.10
N PRO A 74 2.22 -9.05 9.48
CA PRO A 74 1.11 -8.47 10.20
C PRO A 74 0.26 -9.60 10.80
N THR A 75 0.28 -9.73 12.11
CA THR A 75 -0.56 -10.67 12.84
C THR A 75 -1.95 -10.04 12.99
N GLY A 76 -3.00 -10.78 12.62
CA GLY A 76 -4.40 -10.37 12.84
C GLY A 76 -5.05 -9.54 11.72
N ASP A 77 -5.92 -8.61 12.13
CA ASP A 77 -6.84 -7.84 11.29
C ASP A 77 -6.09 -6.96 10.25
N PRO A 78 -6.32 -7.14 8.94
CA PRO A 78 -5.61 -6.39 7.89
C PRO A 78 -6.05 -4.92 7.79
N ARG A 79 -7.09 -4.50 8.52
CA ARG A 79 -7.62 -3.14 8.46
C ARG A 79 -6.67 -2.14 9.11
N VAL A 80 -6.61 -0.94 8.53
CA VAL A 80 -5.95 0.20 9.18
C VAL A 80 -6.88 0.75 10.25
N HIS A 81 -6.46 0.70 11.52
CA HIS A 81 -7.18 1.36 12.60
C HIS A 81 -6.91 2.86 12.56
N LEU A 82 -7.83 3.58 11.92
CA LEU A 82 -7.73 5.01 11.68
C LEU A 82 -7.69 5.77 13.02
N ARG A 83 -6.63 6.55 13.23
CA ARG A 83 -6.54 7.53 14.33
C ARG A 83 -6.52 8.92 13.72
N PRO A 84 -7.66 9.63 13.70
CA PRO A 84 -7.72 11.00 13.21
C PRO A 84 -6.82 11.90 14.06
N ALA A 85 -6.10 12.80 13.39
CA ALA A 85 -5.35 13.89 13.98
C ALA A 85 -5.82 15.22 13.38
N THR A 86 -5.61 16.32 14.10
CA THR A 86 -5.87 17.67 13.57
C THR A 86 -4.55 18.30 13.18
N MET A 87 -4.42 18.74 11.93
CA MET A 87 -3.23 19.42 11.41
C MET A 87 -3.63 20.61 10.54
N HIS A 88 -3.11 21.80 10.84
CA HIS A 88 -3.45 23.05 10.13
C HIS A 88 -4.97 23.26 9.95
N GLY A 89 -5.76 22.88 10.95
CA GLY A 89 -7.24 23.01 10.91
C GLY A 89 -7.97 21.92 10.13
N MET A 90 -7.26 20.98 9.51
CA MET A 90 -7.80 19.83 8.78
C MET A 90 -7.84 18.58 9.67
N THR A 91 -8.76 17.67 9.40
CA THR A 91 -8.72 16.31 9.96
C THR A 91 -7.90 15.42 9.04
N VAL A 92 -6.81 14.85 9.54
CA VAL A 92 -5.90 13.98 8.80
C VAL A 92 -5.98 12.57 9.38
N LEU A 93 -6.20 11.59 8.52
CA LEU A 93 -6.24 10.17 8.86
C LEU A 93 -5.05 9.48 8.16
N PRO A 94 -3.98 9.12 8.88
CA PRO A 94 -2.88 8.36 8.33
C PRO A 94 -3.34 6.96 7.92
N LEU A 95 -3.06 6.57 6.67
CA LEU A 95 -3.43 5.28 6.10
C LEU A 95 -2.23 4.32 5.97
N THR A 96 -1.00 4.83 6.14
CA THR A 96 0.23 4.04 6.09
C THR A 96 0.76 3.77 7.50
N ARG A 97 1.15 2.52 7.77
CA ARG A 97 1.65 2.07 9.10
C ARG A 97 3.16 2.14 9.27
N ARG A 98 3.90 2.19 8.16
CA ARG A 98 5.36 2.07 8.12
C ARG A 98 6.04 3.44 7.94
N PRO A 99 7.18 3.69 8.59
CA PRO A 99 7.99 4.86 8.34
C PRO A 99 8.70 4.74 7.00
N GLY A 100 8.82 5.87 6.33
CA GLY A 100 9.54 5.98 5.06
C GLY A 100 8.78 5.41 3.86
N GLY A 101 9.21 5.84 2.68
CA GLY A 101 8.47 5.64 1.45
C GLY A 101 7.21 6.49 1.35
N ILE A 102 6.44 6.29 0.29
CA ILE A 102 5.12 6.92 0.10
C ILE A 102 4.22 6.70 1.31
N GLN A 103 3.72 7.81 1.85
CA GLN A 103 2.77 7.89 2.95
C GLN A 103 1.40 8.26 2.40
N ALA A 104 0.39 7.45 2.70
CA ALA A 104 -1.00 7.71 2.33
C ALA A 104 -1.77 8.39 3.47
N PHE A 105 -2.54 9.41 3.14
CA PHE A 105 -3.40 10.16 4.05
C PHE A 105 -4.79 10.36 3.46
N LYS A 106 -5.84 10.17 4.26
CA LYS A 106 -7.15 10.78 3.98
C LYS A 106 -7.22 12.11 4.72
N MET A 107 -7.58 13.19 4.04
CA MET A 107 -7.75 14.50 4.66
C MET A 107 -9.18 15.01 4.46
N ILE A 108 -9.74 15.63 5.50
CA ILE A 108 -11.02 16.31 5.50
C ILE A 108 -10.76 17.77 5.81
N ILE A 109 -11.11 18.64 4.87
CA ILE A 109 -10.85 20.07 4.94
C ILE A 109 -12.19 20.79 5.07
N LEU A 110 -12.36 21.52 6.17
CA LEU A 110 -13.58 22.27 6.43
C LEU A 110 -13.57 23.62 5.71
N PRO A 111 -14.74 24.11 5.27
CA PRO A 111 -14.89 25.42 4.65
C PRO A 111 -14.58 26.55 5.64
N GLY A 112 -14.14 27.71 5.13
CA GLY A 112 -14.07 28.96 5.89
C GLY A 112 -13.03 29.03 7.02
N ARG A 113 -12.15 28.02 7.18
CA ARG A 113 -11.12 28.00 8.24
C ARG A 113 -9.71 28.41 7.78
N HIS A 114 -9.52 28.61 6.50
CA HIS A 114 -8.26 29.07 5.94
C HIS A 114 -8.49 30.53 5.52
N GLY A 115 -7.73 31.47 6.10
CA GLY A 115 -7.75 32.88 5.68
C GLY A 115 -7.24 33.04 4.25
N ASP A 116 -6.63 34.18 3.93
CA ASP A 116 -6.01 34.34 2.60
C ASP A 116 -5.03 33.19 2.33
N PRO A 117 -5.10 32.54 1.16
CA PRO A 117 -4.20 31.45 0.82
C PRO A 117 -2.74 31.88 0.93
N GLN A 118 -1.95 31.11 1.66
CA GLN A 118 -0.50 31.30 1.76
C GLN A 118 0.20 30.06 1.20
N PRO A 119 0.51 30.03 -0.11
CA PRO A 119 1.25 28.93 -0.73
C PRO A 119 2.63 28.75 -0.09
N GLN A 120 2.98 27.51 0.22
CA GLN A 120 4.27 27.14 0.81
C GLN A 120 4.94 26.06 -0.03
N GLY A 121 6.27 26.06 -0.06
CA GLY A 121 7.06 25.02 -0.70
C GLY A 121 7.78 24.17 0.34
N HIS A 122 7.86 22.87 0.11
CA HIS A 122 8.65 21.94 0.93
C HIS A 122 9.18 20.77 0.10
N GLU A 123 10.17 20.06 0.62
CA GLU A 123 10.69 18.87 -0.05
C GLU A 123 9.63 17.77 -0.09
N GLY A 124 9.58 17.06 -1.22
CA GLY A 124 8.70 15.94 -1.44
C GLY A 124 7.93 16.02 -2.76
N TYR A 125 6.98 15.13 -2.89
CA TYR A 125 6.16 15.00 -4.07
C TYR A 125 4.81 14.42 -3.67
N ASP A 126 3.74 15.02 -4.16
CA ASP A 126 2.37 14.71 -3.74
C ASP A 126 1.53 14.29 -4.94
N TRP A 127 0.66 13.32 -4.69
CA TRP A 127 -0.41 12.90 -5.58
C TRP A 127 -1.72 12.97 -4.80
N ILE A 128 -2.60 13.87 -5.20
CA ILE A 128 -3.88 14.15 -4.55
C ILE A 128 -5.02 13.67 -5.44
N TYR A 129 -6.03 13.03 -4.84
CA TYR A 129 -7.27 12.62 -5.48
C TYR A 129 -8.49 13.10 -4.69
N VAL A 130 -9.45 13.71 -5.36
CA VAL A 130 -10.66 14.24 -4.71
C VAL A 130 -11.70 13.13 -4.57
N LEU A 131 -12.04 12.79 -3.33
CA LEU A 131 -13.06 11.80 -3.00
C LEU A 131 -14.46 12.41 -3.00
N ASN A 132 -14.60 13.60 -2.41
CA ASN A 132 -15.87 14.31 -2.29
C ASN A 132 -15.63 15.82 -2.13
N GLY A 133 -16.61 16.65 -2.47
CA GLY A 133 -16.51 18.11 -2.42
C GLY A 133 -15.69 18.70 -3.57
N ARG A 134 -15.22 19.94 -3.40
CA ARG A 134 -14.42 20.65 -4.42
C ARG A 134 -13.15 21.20 -3.78
N LEU A 135 -11.99 20.78 -4.29
CA LEU A 135 -10.68 21.21 -3.83
C LEU A 135 -10.21 22.40 -4.66
N ARG A 136 -9.97 23.55 -4.04
CA ARG A 136 -9.17 24.61 -4.68
C ARG A 136 -7.71 24.27 -4.44
N LEU A 137 -6.93 24.18 -5.52
CA LEU A 137 -5.49 23.96 -5.50
C LEU A 137 -4.81 25.17 -6.16
N ILE A 138 -4.00 25.87 -5.38
CA ILE A 138 -3.06 26.87 -5.87
C ILE A 138 -1.70 26.20 -5.99
N LEU A 139 -1.12 26.21 -7.18
CA LEU A 139 0.16 25.58 -7.48
C LEU A 139 0.99 26.52 -8.37
N GLY A 140 1.91 27.25 -7.75
CA GLY A 140 2.64 28.34 -8.40
C GLY A 140 1.69 29.41 -8.92
N THR A 141 1.62 29.57 -10.24
CA THR A 141 0.73 30.53 -10.91
C THR A 141 -0.65 29.96 -11.25
N HIS A 142 -0.88 28.67 -11.03
CA HIS A 142 -2.15 28.03 -11.36
C HIS A 142 -3.07 28.06 -10.15
N ASP A 143 -4.31 28.46 -10.36
CA ASP A 143 -5.39 28.41 -9.38
C ASP A 143 -6.53 27.61 -10.01
N MET A 144 -6.71 26.38 -9.55
CA MET A 144 -7.63 25.41 -10.16
C MET A 144 -8.57 24.85 -9.11
N VAL A 145 -9.75 24.43 -9.56
CA VAL A 145 -10.71 23.70 -8.73
C VAL A 145 -10.80 22.28 -9.27
N LEU A 146 -10.44 21.31 -8.43
CA LEU A 146 -10.60 19.89 -8.68
C LEU A 146 -11.91 19.39 -8.06
N THR A 147 -12.59 18.51 -8.78
CA THR A 147 -13.88 17.91 -8.47
C THR A 147 -13.74 16.41 -8.20
N PRO A 148 -14.75 15.74 -7.62
CA PRO A 148 -14.63 14.34 -7.28
C PRO A 148 -14.29 13.48 -8.50
N GLY A 149 -13.27 12.63 -8.37
CA GLY A 149 -12.73 11.83 -9.47
C GLY A 149 -11.49 12.42 -10.14
N GLU A 150 -11.17 13.69 -9.90
CA GLU A 150 -9.98 14.33 -10.43
C GLU A 150 -8.77 14.17 -9.50
N ALA A 151 -7.57 14.19 -10.10
CA ALA A 151 -6.31 14.07 -9.40
C ALA A 151 -5.29 15.12 -9.87
N ALA A 152 -4.37 15.47 -8.98
CA ALA A 152 -3.20 16.28 -9.30
C ALA A 152 -1.94 15.62 -8.76
N GLU A 153 -0.86 15.66 -9.54
CA GLU A 153 0.47 15.19 -9.16
C GLU A 153 1.42 16.38 -9.30
N PHE A 154 2.19 16.70 -8.26
CA PHE A 154 3.12 17.83 -8.32
C PHE A 154 4.31 17.70 -7.37
N ASP A 155 5.37 18.41 -7.73
CA ASP A 155 6.55 18.60 -6.89
C ASP A 155 6.22 19.63 -5.80
N THR A 156 6.35 19.25 -4.53
CA THR A 156 5.93 20.11 -3.42
C THR A 156 6.89 21.29 -3.19
N ARG A 157 8.03 21.35 -3.90
CA ARG A 157 8.91 22.53 -3.92
C ARG A 157 8.28 23.69 -4.67
N THR A 158 7.35 23.41 -5.59
CA THR A 158 6.50 24.46 -6.15
C THR A 158 5.59 24.98 -5.02
N PRO A 159 5.60 26.30 -4.73
CA PRO A 159 4.73 26.86 -3.71
C PRO A 159 3.27 26.49 -3.98
N HIS A 160 2.65 25.83 -3.02
CA HIS A 160 1.30 25.31 -3.18
C HIS A 160 0.45 25.52 -1.94
N TRP A 161 -0.85 25.58 -2.14
CA TRP A 161 -1.88 25.64 -1.11
C TRP A 161 -3.10 24.89 -1.61
N PHE A 162 -3.81 24.20 -0.73
CA PHE A 162 -5.10 23.62 -1.08
C PHE A 162 -6.12 23.79 0.03
N GLY A 163 -7.38 23.90 -0.34
CA GLY A 163 -8.48 24.06 0.58
C GLY A 163 -9.85 23.82 -0.06
N ALA A 164 -10.92 23.95 0.72
CA ALA A 164 -12.27 23.88 0.17
C ALA A 164 -12.54 25.06 -0.78
N ALA A 165 -13.07 24.78 -1.98
CA ALA A 165 -13.41 25.81 -2.98
C ALA A 165 -14.75 26.53 -2.70
N GLY A 166 -15.42 26.26 -1.59
CA GLY A 166 -16.72 26.81 -1.27
C GLY A 166 -17.14 26.56 0.18
N ALA A 167 -18.45 26.53 0.42
CA ALA A 167 -19.05 26.37 1.75
C ALA A 167 -19.21 24.90 2.20
N GLU A 168 -18.80 23.94 1.37
CA GLU A 168 -18.88 22.51 1.68
C GLU A 168 -17.49 21.95 2.03
N PRO A 169 -17.39 20.95 2.92
CA PRO A 169 -16.15 20.22 3.15
C PRO A 169 -15.63 19.54 1.88
N VAL A 170 -14.32 19.35 1.80
CA VAL A 170 -13.68 18.52 0.77
C VAL A 170 -12.92 17.37 1.42
N GLU A 171 -13.07 16.18 0.83
CA GLU A 171 -12.35 14.98 1.23
C GLU A 171 -11.38 14.59 0.14
N ILE A 172 -10.11 14.39 0.51
CA ILE A 172 -9.05 14.01 -0.42
C ILE A 172 -8.28 12.78 0.08
N LEU A 173 -7.73 12.03 -0.87
CA LEU A 173 -6.66 11.07 -0.64
C LEU A 173 -5.36 11.71 -1.13
N SER A 174 -4.33 11.74 -0.28
CA SER A 174 -2.98 12.19 -0.65
C SER A 174 -1.99 11.03 -0.49
N LEU A 175 -1.11 10.89 -1.47
CA LEU A 175 0.04 9.98 -1.45
C LEU A 175 1.30 10.85 -1.52
N PHE A 176 1.98 10.99 -0.39
CA PHE A 176 3.11 11.89 -0.23
C PHE A 176 4.42 11.11 -0.04
N GLY A 177 5.43 11.41 -0.85
CA GLY A 177 6.78 10.87 -0.72
C GLY A 177 7.80 11.95 -0.35
N THR A 178 8.54 11.77 0.74
CA THR A 178 9.55 12.76 1.19
C THR A 178 10.79 12.85 0.30
N GLN A 179 11.07 11.83 -0.52
CA GLN A 179 12.21 11.80 -1.45
C GLN A 179 11.82 11.89 -2.93
N GLY A 180 10.64 12.43 -3.24
CA GLY A 180 10.20 12.52 -4.64
C GLY A 180 9.70 11.20 -5.25
N GLU A 181 9.28 10.26 -4.41
CA GLU A 181 8.75 8.97 -4.85
C GLU A 181 7.44 9.16 -5.64
N ARG A 182 7.36 8.59 -6.86
CA ARG A 182 6.18 8.68 -7.73
C ARG A 182 5.24 7.49 -7.48
N ALA A 183 3.96 7.76 -7.26
CA ALA A 183 2.94 6.74 -6.92
C ALA A 183 2.45 5.88 -8.11
N HIS A 184 3.07 5.93 -9.28
CA HIS A 184 2.51 5.32 -10.50
C HIS A 184 2.85 3.84 -10.67
N LEU A 185 1.82 3.00 -10.85
CA LEU A 185 1.90 1.76 -11.61
C LEU A 185 1.74 2.09 -13.10
N ARG A 186 2.81 1.93 -13.89
CA ARG A 186 2.73 2.00 -15.36
C ARG A 186 1.96 0.79 -15.89
N VAL A 187 0.66 0.94 -16.10
CA VAL A 187 -0.10 -0.01 -16.93
C VAL A 187 0.21 0.33 -18.38
N ARG A 188 0.91 -0.56 -19.09
CA ARG A 188 1.04 -0.43 -20.55
C ARG A 188 -0.35 -0.61 -21.15
N PRO A 189 -0.81 0.30 -22.05
CA PRO A 189 -1.99 0.03 -22.84
C PRO A 189 -1.81 -1.31 -23.55
N ARG A 190 -2.79 -2.20 -23.44
CA ARG A 190 -2.83 -3.40 -24.27
C ARG A 190 -2.95 -2.89 -25.70
N GLU A 191 -1.92 -3.12 -26.52
CA GLU A 191 -1.99 -2.82 -27.96
C GLU A 191 -3.27 -3.46 -28.50
N THR A 192 -4.22 -2.62 -28.87
CA THR A 192 -5.36 -3.02 -29.67
C THR A 192 -4.77 -3.48 -30.98
N ARG A 193 -4.66 -4.79 -31.18
CA ARG A 193 -4.48 -5.34 -32.52
C ARG A 193 -5.70 -4.91 -33.32
N GLU A 194 -5.52 -3.93 -34.19
CA GLU A 194 -6.51 -3.60 -35.21
C GLU A 194 -6.82 -4.88 -35.99
N PRO A 195 -8.11 -5.18 -36.25
CA PRO A 195 -8.46 -6.29 -37.11
C PRO A 195 -7.88 -6.01 -38.49
N THR A 196 -6.90 -6.82 -38.89
CA THR A 196 -6.29 -6.75 -40.22
C THR A 196 -7.39 -6.92 -41.26
N GLU A 197 -7.47 -5.94 -42.16
CA GLU A 197 -8.41 -5.91 -43.27
C GLU A 197 -8.37 -7.22 -44.08
N ALA A 198 -9.54 -7.57 -44.57
CA ALA A 198 -9.87 -8.82 -45.24
C ALA A 198 -8.90 -9.18 -46.37
N GLY A 199 -8.23 -10.33 -46.21
CA GLY A 199 -7.72 -11.10 -47.34
C GLY A 199 -8.86 -11.89 -47.99
N GLU A 200 -8.98 -11.76 -49.30
CA GLU A 200 -9.93 -12.46 -50.18
C GLU A 200 -9.94 -13.99 -49.98
N PRO A 201 -11.06 -14.68 -50.26
CA PRO A 201 -11.23 -16.10 -49.95
C PRO A 201 -10.45 -16.98 -50.95
N SER A 202 -9.48 -17.75 -50.44
CA SER A 202 -8.80 -18.80 -51.20
C SER A 202 -9.56 -20.12 -51.09
N GLU A 203 -9.82 -20.72 -52.24
CA GLU A 203 -10.62 -21.91 -52.48
C GLU A 203 -10.19 -23.17 -51.71
N ALA A 204 -11.21 -23.89 -51.27
CA ALA A 204 -11.32 -25.33 -51.03
C ALA A 204 -10.04 -26.19 -51.08
N ARG A 205 -9.70 -26.79 -49.93
CA ARG A 205 -9.12 -28.15 -49.89
C ARG A 205 -9.89 -29.01 -48.89
N GLN A 206 -10.33 -30.16 -49.41
CA GLN A 206 -11.10 -31.20 -48.73
C GLN A 206 -10.31 -31.87 -47.59
N PRO A 207 -10.99 -32.44 -46.58
CA PRO A 207 -10.33 -33.07 -45.43
C PRO A 207 -9.86 -34.49 -45.76
N SER A 208 -8.58 -34.78 -45.47
CA SER A 208 -8.04 -36.14 -45.52
C SER A 208 -8.31 -36.88 -44.21
N GLU A 209 -8.91 -38.06 -44.38
CA GLU A 209 -9.21 -39.13 -43.44
C GLU A 209 -8.24 -39.27 -42.24
N ALA A 210 -8.81 -39.30 -41.04
CA ALA A 210 -8.19 -39.89 -39.85
C ALA A 210 -9.04 -41.07 -39.37
N ARG A 211 -8.37 -42.22 -39.31
CA ARG A 211 -8.86 -43.56 -38.99
C ARG A 211 -9.53 -43.63 -37.61
N GLU A 212 -10.60 -44.42 -37.56
CA GLU A 212 -11.20 -44.95 -36.33
C GLU A 212 -10.19 -45.74 -35.49
N PRO A 213 -10.42 -45.80 -34.17
CA PRO A 213 -10.23 -47.04 -33.43
C PRO A 213 -11.57 -47.56 -32.93
N SER A 214 -11.87 -48.79 -33.33
CA SER A 214 -12.85 -49.67 -32.71
C SER A 214 -12.47 -49.93 -31.26
N ASP A 215 -13.40 -49.76 -30.32
CA ASP A 215 -13.92 -50.91 -29.58
C ASP A 215 -15.17 -50.53 -28.80
N ALA A 216 -16.25 -51.24 -29.08
CA ALA A 216 -17.49 -51.19 -28.34
C ALA A 216 -17.49 -52.28 -27.28
N ARG A 217 -17.88 -51.94 -26.05
CA ARG A 217 -18.66 -52.81 -25.15
C ARG A 217 -19.24 -52.01 -23.98
N GLN A 218 -20.47 -51.55 -24.16
CA GLN A 218 -21.52 -51.55 -23.12
C GLN A 218 -22.13 -52.98 -23.08
N PRO A 219 -22.99 -53.39 -22.10
CA PRO A 219 -23.91 -52.57 -21.29
C PRO A 219 -24.15 -53.04 -19.84
N SER A 220 -24.89 -52.26 -19.04
CA SER A 220 -26.20 -52.69 -18.51
C SER A 220 -26.74 -51.71 -17.46
N GLU A 221 -28.06 -51.55 -17.54
CA GLU A 221 -28.93 -50.61 -16.86
C GLU A 221 -29.27 -50.99 -15.41
N ALA A 222 -30.03 -50.07 -14.80
CA ALA A 222 -30.99 -50.22 -13.68
C ALA A 222 -30.48 -49.70 -12.33
N SER A 223 -31.24 -48.99 -11.51
CA SER A 223 -32.60 -48.44 -11.59
C SER A 223 -32.86 -47.78 -10.22
N THR A 224 -33.62 -46.68 -10.19
CA THR A 224 -34.47 -46.20 -9.07
C THR A 224 -33.80 -45.86 -7.73
N ALA A 225 -34.23 -44.91 -6.90
CA ALA A 225 -35.26 -43.88 -6.90
C ALA A 225 -35.02 -43.06 -5.61
N ARG A 226 -35.48 -41.80 -5.60
CA ARG A 226 -36.14 -41.10 -4.48
C ARG A 226 -35.54 -41.25 -3.07
N ASP A 227 -35.12 -40.13 -2.47
CA ASP A 227 -36.07 -39.50 -1.54
C ASP A 227 -35.76 -38.02 -1.26
N SER A 228 -36.86 -37.28 -1.21
CA SER A 228 -36.99 -35.87 -0.89
C SER A 228 -37.76 -35.77 0.41
N LEU A 229 -37.23 -35.07 1.41
CA LEU A 229 -37.99 -34.42 2.50
C LEU A 229 -37.03 -33.39 3.12
N GLY A 230 -37.30 -32.09 3.18
CA GLY A 230 -38.52 -31.45 3.66
C GLY A 230 -38.34 -31.19 5.17
N ALA A 231 -37.72 -30.07 5.56
CA ALA A 231 -38.40 -28.80 5.90
C ALA A 231 -39.11 -28.78 7.27
N ARG A 232 -38.81 -27.72 8.05
CA ARG A 232 -39.67 -26.87 8.92
C ARG A 232 -38.82 -26.35 10.10
N LYS A 233 -38.54 -25.04 10.22
CA LYS A 233 -39.37 -23.87 10.63
C LYS A 233 -40.04 -24.00 12.00
N ALA A 234 -39.79 -22.96 12.83
CA ALA A 234 -40.68 -22.19 13.73
C ALA A 234 -39.99 -21.98 15.10
N SER A 235 -39.74 -20.71 15.49
CA SER A 235 -40.58 -19.93 16.44
C SER A 235 -40.20 -20.30 17.89
N GLU A 236 -39.97 -19.45 18.88
CA GLU A 236 -40.50 -18.13 19.26
C GLU A 236 -39.74 -17.72 20.54
N ALA A 237 -39.61 -16.41 20.79
CA ALA A 237 -39.48 -15.67 22.06
C ALA A 237 -38.51 -14.49 21.94
#